data_AF-A0A812RW33-F1
#
_entry.id   AF-A0A812RW33-F1
#
_cell.length_a   1.000
_cell.length_b   1.000
_cell.length_c   1.000
_cell.angle_alpha   90.00
_cell.angle_beta   90.00
_cell.angle_gamma   90.00
#
_symmetry.space_group_name_H-M   'P 1'
#
loop_
_entity.id
_entity.type
_entity.pdbx_description
1 polymer ?
#
loop_
_entity_poly.entity_id
_entity_poly.type
_entity_poly.pdbx_seq_one_letter_code
_entity_poly.pdbx_strand_id
1 'polypeptide(L)'
;MDEPERGLLSDYLKAMFPRSPLLAFIDRGRGFLHRLDVPSSGLILVAKSHDAWYQLKVQAACGDIQRDYLALCHGWMSPHRKEINARICWWPNGRRSPGSVEDSGRLSATKLSIIEFCRIGARGLCLLLIRIVTGRMHQIRLHTSHVGHPTVRDAKYSSKETAQEDARWCPDHFLHRYSLAFFDSARKQLHKVLEPLDSGLQEALGKVSILKAGLAGRPAGIMESQSLRRVVPVSADGKILNASSAEPGEDQGECPGRRELVQQVGLANVLAAGAVAPEPARALARSAEERAAAQVFRAATPGVVAVSRGYRQGERKRSGGVEDGLPPSLGSGFVWDATHVVTNYHVVRDLAPGELQIVFLDAVSGMDENELPKREILKGELIGSDPFTDTAVIKVIPPPSGTMTVGMHPLPTGESSALEVGQTVFAIGNPFGLDHSMSRGIISGKSRTLDIGERPIQGCIQTDASINPGNSGGPLLDAGGRVIGVNTAILTASGTSAGVGLAIPVDTVKRNVELILKKGFVSRGFLGITFAPDAIADALNIPGVIVYGIIPNSPAEQAGVRPMLNGTIGDVITSMDAKTIRTGSDVFRLLDKRVPGDVVALGLQRARRDVDGSAIIDQLTFNVTLSAAPRKF
;
A
#
# COMPACT_ATOMS: atom_id res chain seq x y z
N MET A 1 -26.39 3.54 -37.21
CA MET A 1 -24.96 3.20 -37.10
C MET A 1 -24.63 3.50 -35.66
N ASP A 2 -24.75 2.47 -34.85
CA ASP A 2 -24.90 2.55 -33.39
C ASP A 2 -23.53 2.48 -32.72
N GLU A 3 -23.19 3.53 -31.98
CA GLU A 3 -22.12 3.54 -30.99
C GLU A 3 -22.69 3.24 -29.58
N PRO A 4 -21.93 2.58 -28.70
CA PRO A 4 -22.46 1.78 -27.61
C PRO A 4 -22.79 2.58 -26.33
N GLU A 5 -23.81 2.12 -25.60
CA GLU A 5 -24.20 2.56 -24.26
C GLU A 5 -23.01 2.53 -23.27
N ARG A 6 -22.66 3.68 -22.68
CA ARG A 6 -21.71 3.74 -21.56
C ARG A 6 -22.44 3.40 -20.26
N GLY A 7 -22.46 2.10 -19.92
CA GLY A 7 -23.06 1.60 -18.69
C GLY A 7 -22.32 2.01 -17.41
N LEU A 8 -22.93 1.69 -16.26
CA LEU A 8 -22.39 1.94 -14.91
C LEU A 8 -20.96 1.38 -14.77
N LEU A 9 -20.19 1.79 -13.74
CA LEU A 9 -18.88 1.15 -13.45
C LEU A 9 -19.00 -0.40 -13.38
N SER A 10 -20.16 -0.90 -12.95
CA SER A 10 -20.49 -2.33 -13.01
C SER A 10 -20.54 -2.89 -14.43
N ASP A 11 -21.00 -2.13 -15.40
CA ASP A 11 -21.13 -2.54 -16.79
C ASP A 11 -19.81 -2.37 -17.54
N TYR A 12 -19.03 -1.33 -17.22
CA TYR A 12 -17.62 -1.23 -17.64
C TYR A 12 -16.78 -2.40 -17.10
N LEU A 13 -16.95 -2.79 -15.83
CA LEU A 13 -16.28 -3.95 -15.25
C LEU A 13 -16.78 -5.28 -15.85
N LYS A 14 -18.07 -5.41 -16.20
CA LYS A 14 -18.59 -6.58 -16.93
C LYS A 14 -18.06 -6.65 -18.37
N ALA A 15 -17.85 -5.49 -19.02
CA ALA A 15 -17.35 -5.41 -20.39
C ALA A 15 -15.84 -5.66 -20.47
N MET A 16 -15.05 -5.16 -19.51
CA MET A 16 -13.60 -5.39 -19.42
C MET A 16 -13.24 -6.80 -18.94
N PHE A 17 -14.13 -7.44 -18.16
CA PHE A 17 -13.88 -8.75 -17.57
C PHE A 17 -15.05 -9.69 -17.87
N PRO A 18 -14.97 -10.49 -18.96
CA PRO A 18 -16.08 -11.33 -19.44
C PRO A 18 -16.47 -12.47 -18.48
N ARG A 19 -15.68 -12.71 -17.43
CA ARG A 19 -16.08 -13.50 -16.26
C ARG A 19 -16.72 -12.55 -15.25
N SER A 20 -18.05 -12.54 -15.20
CA SER A 20 -18.86 -11.65 -14.36
C SER A 20 -18.27 -11.46 -12.96
N PRO A 21 -17.84 -10.25 -12.55
CA PRO A 21 -17.64 -9.99 -11.13
C PRO A 21 -18.98 -10.20 -10.42
N LEU A 22 -19.00 -11.06 -9.39
CA LEU A 22 -20.17 -11.25 -8.54
C LEU A 22 -20.44 -9.96 -7.74
N LEU A 23 -21.15 -9.03 -8.38
CA LEU A 23 -21.59 -7.77 -7.80
C LEU A 23 -22.89 -8.01 -7.05
N ALA A 24 -22.79 -8.43 -5.79
CA ALA A 24 -23.92 -8.52 -4.89
C ALA A 24 -23.99 -7.30 -3.97
N PHE A 25 -25.20 -6.73 -3.81
CA PHE A 25 -25.56 -5.69 -2.84
C PHE A 25 -24.95 -4.29 -3.08
N ILE A 26 -25.03 -3.77 -4.32
CA ILE A 26 -24.56 -2.41 -4.66
C ILE A 26 -25.41 -1.29 -4.00
N ASP A 27 -26.56 -1.59 -3.40
CA ASP A 27 -27.59 -0.59 -3.19
C ASP A 27 -27.27 0.50 -2.15
N ARG A 28 -26.53 0.27 -1.05
CA ARG A 28 -26.27 1.33 -0.05
C ARG A 28 -24.99 1.17 0.79
N GLY A 29 -23.84 1.56 0.24
CA GLY A 29 -22.68 1.91 1.10
C GLY A 29 -21.69 0.78 1.44
N ARG A 30 -21.95 -0.49 1.10
CA ARG A 30 -21.07 -1.68 1.28
C ARG A 30 -21.34 -2.65 0.14
N GLY A 31 -20.43 -3.59 -0.16
CA GLY A 31 -20.66 -4.62 -1.18
C GLY A 31 -19.51 -5.60 -1.33
N PHE A 32 -19.66 -6.57 -2.21
CA PHE A 32 -18.60 -7.52 -2.57
C PHE A 32 -17.99 -7.14 -3.92
N LEU A 33 -16.68 -7.29 -4.06
CA LEU A 33 -15.93 -7.09 -5.30
C LEU A 33 -15.04 -8.31 -5.54
N HIS A 34 -14.91 -8.78 -6.77
CA HIS A 34 -13.89 -9.77 -7.13
C HIS A 34 -12.61 -9.02 -7.57
N ARG A 35 -11.41 -9.50 -7.20
CA ARG A 35 -10.15 -8.96 -7.74
C ARG A 35 -9.92 -9.50 -9.14
N LEU A 36 -9.59 -8.65 -10.11
CA LEU A 36 -9.54 -9.00 -11.53
C LEU A 36 -8.11 -9.00 -12.10
N ASP A 37 -7.13 -8.60 -11.30
CA ASP A 37 -5.74 -8.26 -11.69
C ASP A 37 -4.68 -9.31 -11.30
N VAL A 38 -4.97 -10.18 -10.33
CA VAL A 38 -4.01 -11.20 -9.83
C VAL A 38 -4.78 -12.47 -9.46
N PRO A 39 -4.26 -13.68 -9.78
CA PRO A 39 -4.79 -14.93 -9.25
C PRO A 39 -4.62 -14.92 -7.73
N SER A 40 -5.63 -14.42 -7.05
CA SER A 40 -5.71 -14.34 -5.60
C SER A 40 -6.87 -15.20 -5.12
N SER A 41 -6.85 -15.59 -3.86
CA SER A 41 -7.79 -16.55 -3.28
C SER A 41 -9.18 -15.94 -2.97
N GLY A 42 -9.85 -15.36 -3.97
CA GLY A 42 -11.29 -15.06 -4.04
C GLY A 42 -11.80 -13.73 -3.44
N LEU A 43 -13.13 -13.68 -3.22
CA LEU A 43 -14.00 -12.51 -2.91
C LEU A 43 -13.38 -11.43 -2.00
N ILE A 44 -13.57 -10.16 -2.37
CA ILE A 44 -13.20 -8.96 -1.60
C ILE A 44 -14.45 -8.29 -1.05
N LEU A 45 -14.34 -7.77 0.16
CA LEU A 45 -15.38 -6.97 0.79
C LEU A 45 -15.03 -5.48 0.67
N VAL A 46 -15.98 -4.67 0.20
CA VAL A 46 -15.82 -3.25 -0.05
C VAL A 46 -16.77 -2.45 0.85
N ALA A 47 -16.26 -1.38 1.45
CA ALA A 47 -17.05 -0.35 2.09
C ALA A 47 -17.04 0.90 1.20
N LYS A 48 -18.22 1.47 0.96
CA LYS A 48 -18.42 2.72 0.20
C LYS A 48 -18.76 3.91 1.11
N SER A 49 -18.78 3.73 2.44
CA SER A 49 -18.87 4.81 3.43
C SER A 49 -17.91 4.59 4.61
N HIS A 50 -17.62 5.64 5.37
CA HIS A 50 -16.74 5.56 6.54
C HIS A 50 -17.34 4.69 7.64
N ASP A 51 -18.62 4.85 7.96
CA ASP A 51 -19.33 4.03 8.96
C ASP A 51 -19.34 2.55 8.57
N ALA A 52 -19.48 2.32 7.26
CA ALA A 52 -19.36 1.00 6.68
C ALA A 52 -18.02 0.36 6.87
N TRP A 53 -16.97 1.11 6.59
CA TRP A 53 -15.62 0.67 6.77
C TRP A 53 -15.32 0.39 8.25
N TYR A 54 -15.74 1.27 9.16
CA TYR A 54 -15.50 1.11 10.59
C TYR A 54 -16.18 -0.14 11.15
N GLN A 55 -17.46 -0.36 10.83
CA GLN A 55 -18.18 -1.56 11.28
C GLN A 55 -17.57 -2.86 10.76
N LEU A 56 -17.16 -2.88 9.48
CA LEU A 56 -16.48 -4.04 8.90
C LEU A 56 -15.09 -4.25 9.52
N LYS A 57 -14.37 -3.18 9.84
CA LYS A 57 -13.06 -3.26 10.51
C LYS A 57 -13.18 -3.82 11.92
N VAL A 58 -14.19 -3.41 12.69
CA VAL A 58 -14.48 -3.97 14.02
C VAL A 58 -14.81 -5.46 13.91
N GLN A 59 -15.70 -5.86 12.99
CA GLN A 59 -16.01 -7.28 12.76
C GLN A 59 -14.78 -8.07 12.32
N ALA A 60 -13.91 -7.50 11.49
CA ALA A 60 -12.66 -8.15 11.08
C ALA A 60 -11.73 -8.36 12.29
N ALA A 61 -11.63 -7.39 13.20
CA ALA A 61 -10.81 -7.45 14.40
C ALA A 61 -11.38 -8.44 15.45
N CYS A 62 -12.71 -8.53 15.55
CA CYS A 62 -13.41 -9.44 16.45
C CYS A 62 -13.53 -10.88 15.90
N GLY A 63 -13.20 -11.10 14.62
CA GLY A 63 -13.31 -12.41 13.97
C GLY A 63 -14.72 -12.76 13.48
N ASP A 64 -15.61 -11.76 13.41
CA ASP A 64 -17.01 -11.92 13.00
C ASP A 64 -17.19 -11.97 11.47
N ILE A 65 -16.15 -11.62 10.70
CA ILE A 65 -16.14 -11.84 9.25
C ILE A 65 -15.81 -13.31 8.95
N GLN A 66 -16.79 -14.02 8.38
CA GLN A 66 -16.62 -15.41 7.98
C GLN A 66 -15.90 -15.50 6.63
N ARG A 67 -14.81 -16.25 6.58
CA ARG A 67 -13.98 -16.45 5.38
C ARG A 67 -13.73 -17.93 5.20
N ASP A 68 -14.42 -18.51 4.23
CA ASP A 68 -14.40 -19.95 3.95
C ASP A 68 -13.74 -20.23 2.61
N TYR A 69 -12.88 -21.24 2.61
CA TYR A 69 -12.02 -21.62 1.51
C TYR A 69 -12.17 -23.10 1.20
N LEU A 70 -11.93 -23.42 -0.06
CA LEU A 70 -11.67 -24.75 -0.56
C LEU A 70 -10.17 -24.83 -0.88
N ALA A 71 -9.50 -25.86 -0.38
CA ALA A 71 -8.09 -26.08 -0.67
C ALA A 71 -7.84 -27.55 -0.99
N LEU A 72 -6.99 -27.81 -1.99
CA LEU A 72 -6.47 -29.14 -2.27
C LEU A 72 -5.05 -29.21 -1.70
N CYS A 73 -4.80 -30.16 -0.81
CA CYS A 73 -3.52 -30.30 -0.11
C CYS A 73 -2.89 -31.66 -0.37
N HIS A 74 -1.56 -31.71 -0.35
CA HIS A 74 -0.79 -32.94 -0.50
C HIS A 74 -0.88 -33.83 0.73
N GLY A 75 -0.83 -35.14 0.52
CA GLY A 75 -0.88 -36.15 1.55
C GLY A 75 -2.28 -36.38 2.14
N TRP A 76 -2.37 -37.41 2.99
CA TRP A 76 -3.61 -37.75 3.68
C TRP A 76 -3.62 -37.14 5.08
N MET A 77 -4.30 -36.01 5.20
CA MET A 77 -4.48 -35.36 6.50
C MET A 77 -5.38 -36.22 7.40
N SER A 78 -5.03 -36.32 8.68
CA SER A 78 -5.83 -37.06 9.65
C SER A 78 -7.25 -36.48 9.76
N PRO A 79 -8.32 -37.30 9.66
CA PRO A 79 -9.71 -36.84 9.75
C PRO A 79 -10.09 -36.32 11.15
N HIS A 80 -9.29 -36.64 12.16
CA HIS A 80 -9.44 -36.13 13.53
C HIS A 80 -8.89 -34.71 13.71
N ARG A 81 -8.05 -34.22 12.77
CA ARG A 81 -7.57 -32.84 12.81
C ARG A 81 -8.71 -31.92 12.38
N LYS A 82 -9.24 -31.14 13.33
CA LYS A 82 -10.30 -30.14 13.06
C LYS A 82 -9.79 -28.70 13.06
N GLU A 83 -8.61 -28.48 13.63
CA GLU A 83 -8.03 -27.15 13.76
C GLU A 83 -6.49 -27.22 13.73
N ILE A 84 -5.89 -26.12 13.28
CA ILE A 84 -4.45 -25.85 13.39
C ILE A 84 -4.31 -24.51 14.12
N ASN A 85 -3.83 -24.58 15.36
CA ASN A 85 -3.55 -23.44 16.21
C ASN A 85 -2.04 -23.26 16.29
N ALA A 86 -1.52 -22.37 15.46
CA ALA A 86 -0.09 -22.16 15.28
C ALA A 86 0.19 -20.66 15.14
N ARG A 87 1.30 -20.19 15.72
CA ARG A 87 1.71 -18.79 15.65
C ARG A 87 2.49 -18.54 14.36
N ILE A 88 2.17 -17.46 13.66
CA ILE A 88 2.77 -17.16 12.35
C ILE A 88 3.70 -15.95 12.45
N CYS A 89 4.91 -16.09 11.92
CA CYS A 89 5.84 -15.00 11.66
C CYS A 89 5.91 -14.68 10.15
N TRP A 90 5.93 -13.40 9.80
CA TRP A 90 6.08 -12.93 8.42
C TRP A 90 6.98 -11.70 8.37
N TRP A 91 7.99 -11.73 7.49
CA TRP A 91 9.08 -10.74 7.43
C TRP A 91 8.84 -9.70 6.32
N PRO A 92 8.76 -8.39 6.63
CA PRO A 92 8.44 -7.35 5.64
C PRO A 92 9.58 -6.95 4.67
N ASN A 93 10.84 -7.32 4.95
CA ASN A 93 12.02 -6.71 4.31
C ASN A 93 12.68 -7.56 3.19
N GLY A 94 11.95 -7.88 2.12
CA GLY A 94 12.55 -8.13 0.79
C GLY A 94 13.60 -9.25 0.61
N ARG A 95 13.12 -10.38 0.06
CA ARG A 95 13.77 -11.43 -0.79
C ARG A 95 13.71 -12.84 -0.17
N ARG A 96 12.83 -13.66 -0.76
CA ARG A 96 12.82 -15.15 -0.79
C ARG A 96 12.51 -15.97 0.46
N SER A 97 12.44 -15.44 1.67
CA SER A 97 12.09 -16.30 2.82
C SER A 97 10.57 -16.58 2.88
N PRO A 98 10.12 -17.85 2.87
CA PRO A 98 8.75 -18.19 3.24
C PRO A 98 8.48 -17.76 4.68
N GLY A 99 7.23 -17.38 4.99
CA GLY A 99 6.84 -17.22 6.39
C GLY A 99 7.05 -18.54 7.15
N SER A 100 7.03 -18.47 8.48
CA SER A 100 7.29 -19.61 9.35
C SER A 100 6.27 -19.70 10.48
N VAL A 101 6.13 -20.89 11.05
CA VAL A 101 5.45 -21.09 12.32
C VAL A 101 6.51 -21.05 13.42
N GLU A 102 6.39 -20.09 14.34
CA GLU A 102 7.36 -19.81 15.40
C GLU A 102 6.64 -19.33 16.67
N ASP A 103 7.19 -19.61 17.85
CA ASP A 103 6.61 -19.20 19.14
C ASP A 103 6.54 -17.68 19.32
N SER A 104 7.48 -16.95 18.71
CA SER A 104 7.51 -15.49 18.62
C SER A 104 6.42 -14.92 17.69
N GLY A 105 5.80 -15.78 16.88
CA GLY A 105 4.80 -15.41 15.89
C GLY A 105 3.47 -14.94 16.50
N ARG A 106 2.63 -14.39 15.63
CA ARG A 106 1.30 -13.92 16.01
C ARG A 106 0.29 -15.06 16.05
N LEU A 107 -0.54 -15.10 17.09
CA LEU A 107 -1.61 -16.10 17.26
C LEU A 107 -2.48 -16.21 16.01
N SER A 108 -2.62 -17.45 15.51
CA SER A 108 -3.41 -17.77 14.33
C SER A 108 -4.10 -19.12 14.47
N ALA A 109 -5.35 -19.19 13.98
CA ALA A 109 -6.20 -20.37 14.07
C ALA A 109 -6.91 -20.62 12.74
N THR A 110 -6.77 -21.85 12.24
CA THR A 110 -7.37 -22.32 10.98
C THR A 110 -8.19 -23.57 11.27
N LYS A 111 -9.50 -23.48 11.09
CA LYS A 111 -10.41 -24.63 11.20
C LYS A 111 -10.47 -25.34 9.86
N LEU A 112 -10.49 -26.66 9.88
CA LEU A 112 -10.49 -27.46 8.66
C LEU A 112 -11.43 -28.66 8.75
N SER A 113 -11.96 -29.07 7.61
CA SER A 113 -12.81 -30.25 7.46
C SER A 113 -12.50 -30.93 6.15
N ILE A 114 -12.24 -32.24 6.20
CA ILE A 114 -11.91 -33.03 5.01
C ILE A 114 -13.21 -33.38 4.29
N ILE A 115 -13.29 -32.98 3.02
CA ILE A 115 -14.39 -33.31 2.11
C ILE A 115 -14.11 -34.65 1.45
N GLU A 116 -12.92 -34.84 0.90
CA GLU A 116 -12.56 -36.03 0.11
C GLU A 116 -11.08 -36.38 0.27
N PHE A 117 -10.81 -37.68 0.32
CA PHE A 117 -9.49 -38.22 0.07
C PHE A 117 -9.36 -38.57 -1.39
N CYS A 118 -8.28 -38.08 -1.98
CA CYS A 118 -8.09 -38.01 -3.40
C CYS A 118 -6.71 -38.57 -3.78
N ARG A 119 -6.50 -38.84 -5.06
CA ARG A 119 -5.17 -39.11 -5.60
C ARG A 119 -4.98 -38.59 -7.01
N ILE A 120 -3.75 -38.29 -7.36
CA ILE A 120 -3.32 -38.11 -8.75
C ILE A 120 -2.08 -38.96 -9.02
N GLY A 121 -2.19 -39.88 -9.97
CA GLY A 121 -1.20 -40.95 -10.14
C GLY A 121 -0.99 -41.74 -8.84
N ALA A 122 0.24 -41.71 -8.32
CA ALA A 122 0.63 -42.34 -7.06
C ALA A 122 0.54 -41.41 -5.83
N ARG A 123 0.25 -40.11 -6.00
CA ARG A 123 0.25 -39.13 -4.92
C ARG A 123 -1.11 -39.04 -4.25
N GLY A 124 -1.13 -39.15 -2.92
CA GLY A 124 -2.31 -38.90 -2.10
C GLY A 124 -2.57 -37.41 -1.91
N LEU A 125 -3.84 -37.00 -1.97
CA LEU A 125 -4.31 -35.63 -1.79
C LEU A 125 -5.51 -35.62 -0.81
N CYS A 126 -5.78 -34.46 -0.21
CA CYS A 126 -7.02 -34.22 0.54
C CYS A 126 -7.66 -32.88 0.12
N LEU A 127 -8.97 -32.93 -0.15
CA LEU A 127 -9.78 -31.75 -0.41
C LEU A 127 -10.37 -31.25 0.92
N LEU A 128 -10.12 -29.98 1.24
CA LEU A 128 -10.43 -29.39 2.54
C LEU A 128 -11.39 -28.20 2.41
N LEU A 129 -12.39 -28.14 3.29
CA LEU A 129 -13.02 -26.88 3.68
C LEU A 129 -12.18 -26.25 4.79
N ILE A 130 -11.87 -24.97 4.63
CA ILE A 130 -11.04 -24.23 5.56
C ILE A 130 -11.74 -22.94 5.97
N ARG A 131 -11.78 -22.65 7.27
CA ARG A 131 -12.24 -21.36 7.81
C ARG A 131 -11.10 -20.69 8.57
N ILE A 132 -10.80 -19.44 8.22
CA ILE A 132 -9.78 -18.65 8.95
C ILE A 132 -10.44 -17.73 9.97
N VAL A 133 -9.89 -17.73 11.19
CA VAL A 133 -10.40 -16.91 12.29
C VAL A 133 -9.67 -15.56 12.35
N THR A 134 -8.34 -15.58 12.32
CA THR A 134 -7.48 -14.40 12.60
C THR A 134 -7.01 -13.64 11.36
N GLY A 135 -7.04 -14.24 10.17
CA GLY A 135 -6.82 -13.54 8.90
C GLY A 135 -5.38 -13.07 8.61
N ARG A 136 -4.35 -13.83 8.95
CA ARG A 136 -2.94 -13.45 8.68
C ARG A 136 -2.54 -13.69 7.23
N MET A 137 -1.51 -12.98 6.77
CA MET A 137 -0.91 -13.20 5.45
C MET A 137 -0.38 -14.64 5.32
N HIS A 138 -0.74 -15.33 4.24
CA HIS A 138 -0.37 -16.72 3.95
C HIS A 138 -0.80 -17.76 5.01
N GLN A 139 -1.74 -17.44 5.89
CA GLN A 139 -2.10 -18.30 7.03
C GLN A 139 -2.43 -19.75 6.66
N ILE A 140 -3.28 -19.95 5.65
CA ILE A 140 -3.69 -21.30 5.22
C ILE A 140 -2.48 -22.09 4.73
N ARG A 141 -1.70 -21.50 3.81
CA ARG A 141 -0.51 -22.10 3.20
C ARG A 141 0.54 -22.50 4.23
N LEU A 142 0.75 -21.62 5.22
CA LEU A 142 1.66 -21.86 6.34
C LEU A 142 1.18 -22.98 7.25
N HIS A 143 -0.09 -22.93 7.67
CA HIS A 143 -0.65 -23.94 8.57
C HIS A 143 -0.67 -25.31 7.91
N THR A 144 -1.12 -25.41 6.65
CA THR A 144 -1.19 -26.69 5.94
C THR A 144 0.19 -27.26 5.66
N SER A 145 1.17 -26.43 5.25
CA SER A 145 2.57 -26.84 5.11
C SER A 145 3.20 -27.25 6.46
N HIS A 146 2.94 -26.50 7.53
CA HIS A 146 3.45 -26.79 8.88
C HIS A 146 2.99 -28.15 9.40
N VAL A 147 1.76 -28.58 9.09
CA VAL A 147 1.28 -29.92 9.44
C VAL A 147 1.63 -30.99 8.40
N GLY A 148 2.52 -30.69 7.45
CA GLY A 148 3.04 -31.65 6.47
C GLY A 148 2.16 -31.83 5.22
N HIS A 149 1.17 -30.96 5.01
CA HIS A 149 0.18 -31.07 3.94
C HIS A 149 0.11 -29.78 3.10
N PRO A 150 1.18 -29.39 2.40
CA PRO A 150 1.20 -28.14 1.64
C PRO A 150 0.10 -28.12 0.56
N THR A 151 -0.44 -26.94 0.28
CA THR A 151 -1.43 -26.76 -0.78
C THR A 151 -0.85 -27.05 -2.17
N VAL A 152 -1.66 -27.65 -3.04
CA VAL A 152 -1.29 -27.95 -4.44
C VAL A 152 -0.93 -26.67 -5.18
N ARG A 153 0.13 -26.73 -6.00
CA ARG A 153 0.65 -25.63 -6.80
C ARG A 153 1.16 -24.44 -5.96
N ASP A 154 1.67 -24.73 -4.76
CA ASP A 154 2.29 -23.74 -3.88
C ASP A 154 3.82 -23.78 -3.91
N ALA A 155 4.42 -23.11 -4.90
CA ALA A 155 5.88 -23.05 -5.06
C ALA A 155 6.64 -22.38 -3.90
N LYS A 156 5.94 -21.76 -2.94
CA LYS A 156 6.57 -21.09 -1.79
C LYS A 156 6.66 -22.00 -0.56
N TYR A 157 5.73 -22.94 -0.41
CA TYR A 157 5.59 -23.77 0.79
C TYR A 157 5.59 -25.28 0.51
N SER A 158 5.75 -25.70 -0.75
CA SER A 158 6.08 -27.06 -1.15
C SER A 158 7.51 -27.14 -1.70
N SER A 159 8.01 -28.36 -1.91
CA SER A 159 9.26 -28.54 -2.67
C SER A 159 9.11 -28.05 -4.12
N LYS A 160 10.23 -27.69 -4.77
CA LYS A 160 10.22 -27.22 -6.16
C LYS A 160 9.72 -28.31 -7.11
N GLU A 161 10.12 -29.54 -6.85
CA GLU A 161 9.75 -30.74 -7.61
C GLU A 161 8.24 -30.96 -7.51
N THR A 162 7.69 -30.88 -6.29
CA THR A 162 6.24 -30.97 -6.06
C THR A 162 5.49 -29.89 -6.83
N ALA A 163 5.93 -28.64 -6.75
CA ALA A 163 5.26 -27.52 -7.43
C ALA A 163 5.34 -27.58 -8.96
N GLN A 164 6.42 -28.14 -9.51
CA GLN A 164 6.61 -28.35 -10.95
C GLN A 164 5.74 -29.49 -11.48
N GLU A 165 5.60 -30.57 -10.71
CA GLU A 165 4.69 -31.67 -11.05
C GLU A 165 3.23 -31.22 -10.97
N ASP A 166 2.87 -30.43 -9.95
CA ASP A 166 1.54 -29.85 -9.81
C ASP A 166 1.16 -28.98 -11.02
N ALA A 167 2.13 -28.23 -11.56
CA ALA A 167 1.93 -27.35 -12.71
C ALA A 167 1.49 -28.10 -14.00
N ARG A 168 1.68 -29.42 -14.07
CA ARG A 168 1.31 -30.22 -15.24
C ARG A 168 -0.20 -30.46 -15.33
N TRP A 169 -0.93 -30.35 -14.22
CA TRP A 169 -2.35 -30.72 -14.15
C TRP A 169 -3.22 -29.70 -13.43
N CYS A 170 -2.63 -28.90 -12.53
CA CYS A 170 -3.29 -27.81 -11.82
C CYS A 170 -2.70 -26.47 -12.30
N PRO A 171 -3.49 -25.63 -12.99
CA PRO A 171 -2.98 -24.40 -13.61
C PRO A 171 -2.51 -23.39 -12.56
N ASP A 172 -3.28 -23.26 -11.47
CA ASP A 172 -3.10 -22.25 -10.43
C ASP A 172 -3.01 -22.84 -9.02
N HIS A 173 -2.65 -21.99 -8.05
CA HIS A 173 -2.66 -22.34 -6.63
C HIS A 173 -4.07 -22.80 -6.21
N PHE A 174 -4.21 -24.06 -5.79
CA PHE A 174 -5.53 -24.64 -5.45
C PHE A 174 -5.98 -24.19 -4.05
N LEU A 175 -6.31 -22.90 -3.96
CA LEU A 175 -6.84 -22.23 -2.77
C LEU A 175 -7.89 -21.20 -3.18
N HIS A 176 -9.16 -21.57 -3.06
CA HIS A 176 -10.29 -20.78 -3.52
C HIS A 176 -11.16 -20.30 -2.37
N ARG A 177 -11.43 -19.00 -2.23
CA ARG A 177 -12.43 -18.53 -1.26
C ARG A 177 -13.80 -18.57 -1.89
N TYR A 178 -14.53 -19.62 -1.58
CA TYR A 178 -15.87 -19.82 -2.09
C TYR A 178 -16.92 -19.07 -1.29
N SER A 179 -16.63 -18.62 -0.06
CA SER A 179 -17.63 -17.98 0.79
C SER A 179 -17.05 -16.86 1.64
N LEU A 180 -17.75 -15.72 1.63
CA LEU A 180 -17.45 -14.54 2.43
C LEU A 180 -18.74 -14.03 3.05
N ALA A 181 -18.77 -13.85 4.37
CA ALA A 181 -19.94 -13.33 5.07
C ALA A 181 -19.57 -12.28 6.12
N PHE A 182 -20.47 -11.31 6.30
CA PHE A 182 -20.40 -10.28 7.34
C PHE A 182 -21.80 -9.97 7.89
N PHE A 183 -21.86 -9.43 9.09
CA PHE A 183 -23.12 -9.03 9.73
C PHE A 183 -23.39 -7.54 9.51
N ASP A 184 -24.53 -7.20 8.93
CA ASP A 184 -25.02 -5.82 8.91
C ASP A 184 -25.76 -5.56 10.23
N SER A 185 -25.10 -4.86 11.15
CA SER A 185 -25.67 -4.51 12.45
C SER A 185 -26.85 -3.53 12.34
N ALA A 186 -26.88 -2.68 11.30
CA ALA A 186 -27.98 -1.74 11.09
C ALA A 186 -29.26 -2.47 10.68
N ARG A 187 -29.14 -3.56 9.91
CA ARG A 187 -30.28 -4.38 9.46
C ARG A 187 -30.50 -5.65 10.28
N LYS A 188 -29.60 -5.93 11.23
CA LYS A 188 -29.53 -7.21 11.96
C LYS A 188 -29.53 -8.43 11.01
N GLN A 189 -28.83 -8.33 9.89
CA GLN A 189 -28.85 -9.32 8.81
C GLN A 189 -27.45 -9.85 8.51
N LEU A 190 -27.32 -11.16 8.30
CA LEU A 190 -26.10 -11.77 7.78
C LEU A 190 -26.09 -11.70 6.25
N HIS A 191 -25.08 -11.04 5.69
CA HIS A 191 -24.84 -11.02 4.25
C HIS A 191 -23.76 -12.03 3.91
N LYS A 192 -24.06 -12.96 3.02
CA LYS A 192 -23.15 -14.02 2.57
C LYS A 192 -23.14 -14.08 1.06
N VAL A 193 -21.95 -14.12 0.47
CA VAL A 193 -21.76 -14.38 -0.96
C VAL A 193 -21.02 -15.69 -1.13
N LEU A 194 -21.47 -16.45 -2.13
CA LEU A 194 -20.86 -17.68 -2.58
C LEU A 194 -20.26 -17.45 -3.97
N GLU A 195 -19.05 -17.95 -4.18
CA GLU A 195 -18.35 -17.93 -5.46
C GLU A 195 -18.13 -19.39 -5.90
N PRO A 196 -18.60 -19.80 -7.09
CA PRO A 196 -18.32 -21.13 -7.63
C PRO A 196 -16.81 -21.32 -7.85
N LEU A 197 -16.37 -22.57 -7.93
CA LEU A 197 -14.96 -22.86 -8.21
C LEU A 197 -14.59 -22.39 -9.62
N ASP A 198 -13.41 -21.79 -9.81
CA ASP A 198 -12.93 -21.39 -11.14
C ASP A 198 -12.83 -22.59 -12.10
N SER A 199 -13.12 -22.39 -13.39
CA SER A 199 -13.15 -23.46 -14.39
C SER A 199 -11.83 -24.24 -14.48
N GLY A 200 -10.68 -23.58 -14.32
CA GLY A 200 -9.37 -24.24 -14.32
C GLY A 200 -9.15 -25.12 -13.08
N LEU A 201 -9.65 -24.69 -11.91
CA LEU A 201 -9.63 -25.49 -10.69
C LEU A 201 -10.65 -26.64 -10.74
N GLN A 202 -11.81 -26.44 -11.38
CA GLN A 202 -12.78 -27.50 -11.65
C GLN A 202 -12.18 -28.58 -12.56
N GLU A 203 -11.50 -28.19 -13.64
CA GLU A 203 -10.80 -29.11 -14.54
C GLU A 203 -9.70 -29.89 -13.80
N ALA A 204 -8.90 -29.19 -12.98
CA ALA A 204 -7.87 -29.82 -12.16
C ALA A 204 -8.48 -30.86 -11.19
N LEU A 205 -9.63 -30.56 -10.57
CA LEU A 205 -10.35 -31.50 -9.72
C LEU A 205 -10.89 -32.69 -10.52
N GLY A 206 -11.29 -32.49 -11.78
CA GLY A 206 -11.71 -33.55 -12.70
C GLY A 206 -10.59 -34.55 -13.06
N LYS A 207 -9.33 -34.13 -12.98
CA LYS A 207 -8.15 -35.00 -13.20
C LYS A 207 -7.78 -35.84 -11.98
N VAL A 208 -8.40 -35.58 -10.84
CA VAL A 208 -8.09 -36.24 -9.56
C VAL A 208 -9.08 -37.38 -9.32
N SER A 209 -8.57 -38.56 -8.93
CA SER A 209 -9.40 -39.71 -8.57
C SER A 209 -9.83 -39.65 -7.10
N ILE A 210 -11.12 -39.70 -6.84
CA ILE A 210 -11.68 -39.74 -5.48
C ILE A 210 -11.56 -41.16 -4.94
N LEU A 211 -10.94 -41.31 -3.78
CA LEU A 211 -10.74 -42.59 -3.11
C LEU A 211 -11.79 -42.86 -2.04
N LYS A 212 -12.12 -41.84 -1.26
CA LYS A 212 -13.08 -41.95 -0.15
C LYS A 212 -13.67 -40.59 0.18
N ALA A 213 -14.98 -40.55 0.45
CA ALA A 213 -15.60 -39.37 1.05
C ALA A 213 -15.05 -39.13 2.46
N GLY A 214 -14.80 -37.87 2.78
CA GLY A 214 -14.45 -37.38 4.11
C GLY A 214 -15.68 -37.26 5.01
N LEU A 215 -15.47 -36.74 6.22
CA LEU A 215 -16.53 -36.58 7.24
C LEU A 215 -17.43 -35.37 6.98
N ALA A 216 -17.06 -34.46 6.06
CA ALA A 216 -17.85 -33.29 5.71
C ALA A 216 -18.45 -33.45 4.30
N GLY A 217 -19.74 -33.14 4.15
CA GLY A 217 -20.40 -33.09 2.84
C GLY A 217 -19.90 -31.93 1.97
N ARG A 218 -20.02 -32.07 0.64
CA ARG A 218 -19.77 -30.98 -0.30
C ARG A 218 -20.77 -29.84 -0.05
N PRO A 219 -20.36 -28.55 -0.06
CA PRO A 219 -21.30 -27.45 0.07
C PRO A 219 -22.22 -27.35 -1.17
N ALA A 220 -23.51 -27.11 -0.95
CA ALA A 220 -24.50 -26.97 -2.03
C ALA A 220 -24.20 -25.76 -2.94
N GLY A 221 -24.36 -25.93 -4.26
CA GLY A 221 -24.18 -24.86 -5.27
C GLY A 221 -22.73 -24.53 -5.66
N ILE A 222 -21.74 -25.31 -5.22
CA ILE A 222 -20.30 -25.04 -5.48
C ILE A 222 -19.67 -26.02 -6.48
N MET A 223 -20.20 -27.24 -6.56
CA MET A 223 -19.69 -28.31 -7.41
C MET A 223 -20.84 -29.00 -8.16
N GLU A 224 -21.49 -28.30 -9.08
CA GLU A 224 -22.45 -28.91 -10.01
C GLU A 224 -21.72 -29.33 -11.29
N SER A 225 -21.08 -30.51 -11.23
CA SER A 225 -20.58 -31.17 -12.43
C SER A 225 -20.99 -32.65 -12.37
N GLN A 226 -21.90 -33.02 -13.27
CA GLN A 226 -22.42 -34.37 -13.43
C GLN A 226 -21.39 -35.38 -13.99
N SER A 227 -20.14 -34.97 -14.26
CA SER A 227 -19.13 -35.80 -14.94
C SER A 227 -18.10 -36.49 -14.02
N LEU A 228 -18.23 -36.42 -12.70
CA LEU A 228 -17.29 -37.06 -11.74
C LEU A 228 -17.62 -38.52 -11.35
N ARG A 229 -18.47 -39.23 -12.11
CA ARG A 229 -18.76 -40.66 -11.85
C ARG A 229 -17.79 -41.59 -12.59
N ARG A 230 -16.57 -41.74 -12.09
CA ARG A 230 -15.79 -42.98 -12.29
C ARG A 230 -15.26 -43.45 -10.94
N VAL A 231 -16.12 -44.14 -10.20
CA VAL A 231 -15.73 -44.97 -9.07
C VAL A 231 -15.03 -46.20 -9.68
N VAL A 232 -13.72 -46.32 -9.50
CA VAL A 232 -13.02 -47.58 -9.78
C VAL A 232 -13.30 -48.50 -8.58
N PRO A 233 -13.92 -49.69 -8.78
CA PRO A 233 -14.17 -50.60 -7.67
C PRO A 233 -12.85 -51.17 -7.17
N VAL A 234 -12.65 -51.10 -5.85
CA VAL A 234 -11.57 -51.78 -5.13
C VAL A 234 -12.22 -52.94 -4.38
N SER A 235 -11.71 -54.16 -4.55
CA SER A 235 -12.16 -55.32 -3.75
C SER A 235 -11.77 -55.13 -2.28
N ALA A 236 -12.56 -55.74 -1.37
CA ALA A 236 -12.47 -55.61 0.08
C ALA A 236 -11.09 -55.94 0.70
N ASP A 237 -10.18 -56.54 -0.08
CA ASP A 237 -8.87 -57.00 0.39
C ASP A 237 -7.68 -56.17 -0.15
N GLY A 238 -7.94 -55.04 -0.82
CA GLY A 238 -6.91 -54.01 -1.08
C GLY A 238 -5.81 -54.34 -2.10
N LYS A 239 -5.96 -55.35 -2.96
CA LYS A 239 -5.04 -55.59 -4.09
C LYS A 239 -5.49 -54.92 -5.38
N ILE A 240 -4.57 -54.24 -6.07
CA ILE A 240 -4.72 -53.77 -7.45
C ILE A 240 -4.44 -54.96 -8.39
N LEU A 241 -5.38 -55.29 -9.28
CA LEU A 241 -5.13 -56.21 -10.38
C LEU A 241 -4.27 -55.48 -11.44
N ASN A 242 -3.05 -55.95 -11.67
CA ASN A 242 -2.14 -55.37 -12.67
C ASN A 242 -2.36 -55.97 -14.07
N ALA A 243 -2.51 -55.04 -15.02
CA ALA A 243 -1.94 -54.95 -16.36
C ALA A 243 -1.63 -56.21 -17.20
N SER A 244 -2.20 -56.26 -18.40
CA SER A 244 -1.53 -56.43 -19.71
C SER A 244 -2.63 -56.17 -20.78
N SER A 245 -2.48 -55.43 -21.87
CA SER A 245 -1.58 -55.56 -23.04
C SER A 245 -2.48 -55.21 -24.24
N ALA A 246 -2.05 -54.30 -25.12
CA ALA A 246 -2.21 -54.36 -26.58
C ALA A 246 -2.16 -52.96 -27.20
N GLU A 247 -1.31 -52.85 -28.21
CA GLU A 247 -1.08 -51.72 -29.10
C GLU A 247 -2.11 -51.70 -30.27
N PRO A 248 -2.02 -50.78 -31.26
CA PRO A 248 -3.16 -50.11 -31.91
C PRO A 248 -3.76 -50.89 -33.10
N GLY A 249 -4.97 -50.50 -33.53
CA GLY A 249 -5.60 -51.02 -34.75
C GLY A 249 -6.97 -50.40 -35.07
N GLU A 250 -7.21 -50.28 -36.37
CA GLU A 250 -8.21 -49.49 -37.09
C GLU A 250 -9.67 -50.00 -37.04
N ASP A 251 -10.58 -49.03 -37.22
CA ASP A 251 -11.74 -48.99 -38.13
C ASP A 251 -12.45 -50.30 -38.54
N GLN A 252 -13.74 -50.44 -38.19
CA GLN A 252 -14.84 -50.85 -39.09
C GLN A 252 -16.18 -50.36 -38.50
N GLY A 253 -16.97 -49.67 -39.33
CA GLY A 253 -18.17 -48.94 -38.92
C GLY A 253 -19.49 -49.70 -38.96
N GLU A 254 -20.55 -48.98 -38.57
CA GLU A 254 -21.82 -48.88 -39.31
C GLU A 254 -22.66 -47.71 -38.74
N CYS A 255 -23.12 -46.84 -39.64
CA CYS A 255 -24.15 -45.80 -39.45
C CYS A 255 -25.41 -46.26 -40.21
N PRO A 256 -26.66 -45.89 -39.82
CA PRO A 256 -27.21 -44.58 -40.24
C PRO A 256 -28.34 -43.97 -39.37
N GLY A 257 -28.55 -42.65 -39.50
CA GLY A 257 -29.79 -41.97 -39.08
C GLY A 257 -29.70 -40.45 -39.18
N ARG A 258 -30.40 -39.85 -40.15
CA ARG A 258 -30.16 -38.55 -40.78
C ARG A 258 -31.09 -37.43 -40.26
N ARG A 259 -30.61 -36.19 -40.42
CA ARG A 259 -31.28 -34.86 -40.35
C ARG A 259 -32.76 -34.78 -40.79
N GLU A 260 -33.48 -33.82 -40.20
CA GLU A 260 -34.45 -32.83 -40.76
C GLU A 260 -35.21 -32.18 -39.56
N LEU A 261 -35.75 -30.95 -39.49
CA LEU A 261 -36.04 -29.84 -40.41
C LEU A 261 -36.29 -28.55 -39.57
N VAL A 262 -36.12 -27.39 -40.20
CA VAL A 262 -36.46 -26.03 -39.72
C VAL A 262 -37.96 -25.72 -39.98
N GLN A 263 -38.52 -24.75 -39.22
CA GLN A 263 -39.57 -23.75 -39.57
C GLN A 263 -41.01 -23.83 -38.95
N GLN A 264 -41.47 -22.63 -38.50
CA GLN A 264 -42.86 -22.11 -38.30
C GLN A 264 -43.61 -22.58 -37.01
N VAL A 265 -44.38 -21.82 -36.20
CA VAL A 265 -45.20 -20.56 -36.27
C VAL A 265 -45.32 -19.99 -34.82
N GLY A 266 -45.12 -18.69 -34.53
CA GLY A 266 -46.15 -17.64 -34.29
C GLY A 266 -46.28 -17.27 -32.79
N LEU A 267 -45.89 -16.06 -32.32
CA LEU A 267 -46.56 -14.75 -32.30
C LEU A 267 -47.88 -14.68 -31.49
N ALA A 268 -47.85 -14.04 -30.31
CA ALA A 268 -48.91 -13.12 -29.83
C ALA A 268 -48.54 -12.42 -28.50
N ASN A 269 -48.62 -11.07 -28.51
CA ASN A 269 -48.75 -10.12 -27.38
C ASN A 269 -47.51 -9.96 -26.47
N VAL A 270 -46.78 -8.83 -26.47
CA VAL A 270 -47.27 -7.50 -26.06
C VAL A 270 -46.56 -6.39 -26.87
N LEU A 271 -47.35 -5.60 -27.60
CA LEU A 271 -47.02 -4.23 -28.01
C LEU A 271 -47.76 -3.27 -27.08
N ALA A 272 -47.05 -2.30 -26.50
CA ALA A 272 -47.43 -0.88 -26.38
C ALA A 272 -46.72 -0.18 -25.21
N ALA A 273 -45.56 0.43 -25.47
CA ALA A 273 -45.16 1.71 -24.89
C ALA A 273 -44.21 2.38 -25.90
N GLY A 274 -44.61 3.55 -26.40
CA GLY A 274 -44.05 4.20 -27.58
C GLY A 274 -42.59 4.60 -27.45
N ALA A 275 -41.88 4.50 -28.57
CA ALA A 275 -40.54 5.04 -28.76
C ALA A 275 -40.57 6.57 -28.71
N VAL A 276 -39.95 7.15 -27.69
CA VAL A 276 -39.49 8.54 -27.73
C VAL A 276 -38.15 8.52 -28.47
N ALA A 277 -38.08 9.20 -29.61
CA ALA A 277 -36.84 9.34 -30.37
C ALA A 277 -35.78 10.06 -29.51
N PRO A 278 -34.52 9.58 -29.47
CA PRO A 278 -33.48 10.22 -28.67
C PRO A 278 -33.10 11.57 -29.28
N GLU A 279 -33.21 12.64 -28.49
CA GLU A 279 -32.57 13.93 -28.79
C GLU A 279 -31.04 13.77 -28.85
N PRO A 280 -30.33 14.51 -29.73
CA PRO A 280 -28.88 14.42 -29.87
C PRO A 280 -28.17 14.76 -28.55
N ALA A 281 -27.22 13.90 -28.18
CA ALA A 281 -26.46 13.95 -26.94
C ALA A 281 -25.77 15.29 -26.72
N ARG A 282 -26.34 16.11 -25.82
CA ARG A 282 -25.65 17.24 -25.19
C ARG A 282 -24.47 16.65 -24.40
N ALA A 283 -23.24 17.05 -24.71
CA ALA A 283 -22.03 16.67 -23.97
C ALA A 283 -22.33 16.65 -22.46
N LEU A 284 -22.14 15.50 -21.79
CA LEU A 284 -22.35 15.38 -20.35
C LEU A 284 -21.62 16.53 -19.66
N ALA A 285 -22.40 17.47 -19.14
CA ALA A 285 -21.86 18.70 -18.60
C ALA A 285 -21.02 18.36 -17.38
N ARG A 286 -19.69 18.30 -17.56
CA ARG A 286 -18.75 18.19 -16.46
C ARG A 286 -19.05 19.32 -15.48
N SER A 287 -19.14 19.00 -14.20
CA SER A 287 -19.26 20.03 -13.17
C SER A 287 -18.10 21.02 -13.29
N ALA A 288 -18.30 22.24 -12.81
CA ALA A 288 -17.22 23.23 -12.78
C ALA A 288 -16.00 22.69 -12.03
N GLU A 289 -16.23 21.90 -10.97
CA GLU A 289 -15.18 21.28 -10.17
C GLU A 289 -14.38 20.21 -10.92
N GLU A 290 -15.03 19.31 -11.64
CA GLU A 290 -14.35 18.28 -12.44
C GLU A 290 -13.52 18.91 -13.57
N ARG A 291 -14.01 20.00 -14.16
CA ARG A 291 -13.25 20.76 -15.16
C ARG A 291 -12.02 21.41 -14.55
N ALA A 292 -12.16 22.02 -13.37
CA ALA A 292 -11.04 22.63 -12.65
C ALA A 292 -9.99 21.59 -12.25
N ALA A 293 -10.41 20.45 -11.69
CA ALA A 293 -9.51 19.36 -11.32
C ALA A 293 -8.74 18.80 -12.53
N ALA A 294 -9.45 18.55 -13.64
CA ALA A 294 -8.81 18.07 -14.87
C ALA A 294 -7.85 19.10 -15.49
N GLN A 295 -8.14 20.40 -15.33
CA GLN A 295 -7.24 21.48 -15.76
C GLN A 295 -5.97 21.52 -14.90
N VAL A 296 -6.10 21.45 -13.58
CA VAL A 296 -4.95 21.38 -12.66
C VAL A 296 -4.07 20.17 -12.98
N PHE A 297 -4.68 19.00 -13.17
CA PHE A 297 -3.96 17.79 -13.54
C PHE A 297 -3.15 17.98 -14.83
N ARG A 298 -3.82 18.35 -15.94
CA ARG A 298 -3.14 18.55 -17.23
C ARG A 298 -2.04 19.60 -17.19
N ALA A 299 -2.23 20.67 -16.44
CA ALA A 299 -1.24 21.74 -16.32
C ALA A 299 -0.01 21.30 -15.51
N ALA A 300 -0.20 20.45 -14.49
CA ALA A 300 0.87 20.07 -13.57
C ALA A 300 1.63 18.80 -13.99
N THR A 301 0.99 17.85 -14.69
CA THR A 301 1.63 16.57 -15.05
C THR A 301 2.97 16.69 -15.80
N PRO A 302 3.19 17.64 -16.74
CA PRO A 302 4.50 17.79 -17.37
C PRO A 302 5.64 18.11 -16.38
N GLY A 303 5.30 18.71 -15.24
CA GLY A 303 6.25 19.04 -14.18
C GLY A 303 6.43 17.95 -13.12
N VAL A 304 5.72 16.82 -13.19
CA VAL A 304 5.81 15.72 -12.21
C VAL A 304 6.60 14.55 -12.80
N VAL A 305 7.60 14.08 -12.07
CA VAL A 305 8.55 13.06 -12.51
C VAL A 305 8.53 11.83 -11.58
N ALA A 306 8.96 10.68 -12.08
CA ALA A 306 9.29 9.54 -11.23
C ALA A 306 10.77 9.59 -10.83
N VAL A 307 11.06 9.24 -9.58
CA VAL A 307 12.43 9.11 -9.06
C VAL A 307 12.73 7.62 -8.91
N SER A 308 13.74 7.15 -9.63
CA SER A 308 14.02 5.71 -9.76
C SER A 308 15.48 5.36 -9.51
N ARG A 309 15.74 4.09 -9.16
CA ARG A 309 17.09 3.53 -9.05
C ARG A 309 17.53 2.96 -10.40
N GLY A 310 18.57 3.52 -10.98
CA GLY A 310 19.29 2.98 -12.13
C GLY A 310 19.97 1.64 -11.83
N TYR A 311 20.07 0.80 -12.85
CA TYR A 311 20.75 -0.50 -12.76
C TYR A 311 22.27 -0.35 -12.64
N ARG A 312 22.92 -1.16 -11.79
CA ARG A 312 24.39 -1.19 -11.70
C ARG A 312 24.98 -1.83 -12.97
N GLN A 313 26.13 -1.30 -13.42
CA GLN A 313 26.92 -1.93 -14.48
C GLN A 313 27.24 -3.39 -14.09
N GLY A 314 26.76 -4.36 -14.87
CA GLY A 314 26.96 -5.80 -14.64
C GLY A 314 25.72 -6.55 -14.14
N GLU A 315 24.66 -5.88 -13.70
CA GLU A 315 23.35 -6.53 -13.48
C GLU A 315 22.68 -6.76 -14.84
N ARG A 316 22.80 -7.98 -15.38
CA ARG A 316 22.04 -8.39 -16.59
C ARG A 316 20.53 -8.23 -16.32
N LYS A 317 19.79 -7.66 -17.30
CA LYS A 317 18.34 -7.86 -17.47
C LYS A 317 18.07 -9.37 -17.45
N ARG A 318 17.74 -9.93 -16.29
CA ARG A 318 17.18 -11.29 -16.23
C ARG A 318 15.73 -11.18 -16.62
N SER A 319 15.45 -11.56 -17.86
CA SER A 319 14.13 -11.75 -18.43
C SER A 319 13.26 -12.56 -17.47
N GLY A 320 12.18 -11.94 -16.99
CA GLY A 320 11.22 -12.57 -16.08
C GLY A 320 10.70 -11.61 -15.02
N GLY A 321 9.86 -10.64 -15.41
CA GLY A 321 8.92 -9.99 -14.48
C GLY A 321 8.86 -8.45 -14.43
N VAL A 322 9.37 -7.71 -15.41
CA VAL A 322 9.05 -6.28 -15.60
C VAL A 322 8.94 -6.05 -17.12
N GLU A 323 7.73 -5.79 -17.62
CA GLU A 323 7.45 -5.76 -19.07
C GLU A 323 8.09 -4.56 -19.82
N ASP A 324 8.54 -3.48 -19.17
CA ASP A 324 8.90 -2.24 -19.92
C ASP A 324 10.34 -1.71 -19.76
N GLY A 325 11.26 -2.49 -19.18
CA GLY A 325 12.67 -2.07 -19.05
C GLY A 325 12.90 -0.78 -18.24
N LEU A 326 11.94 -0.39 -17.40
CA LEU A 326 12.00 0.76 -16.48
C LEU A 326 12.85 0.45 -15.25
N PRO A 327 13.69 1.40 -14.78
CA PRO A 327 14.31 1.31 -13.46
C PRO A 327 13.23 1.21 -12.37
N PRO A 328 13.45 0.45 -11.28
CA PRO A 328 12.54 0.41 -10.15
C PRO A 328 12.27 1.81 -9.60
N SER A 329 11.00 2.23 -9.62
CA SER A 329 10.58 3.51 -9.05
C SER A 329 10.62 3.46 -7.53
N LEU A 330 11.14 4.53 -6.94
CA LEU A 330 11.26 4.73 -5.49
C LEU A 330 10.22 5.73 -4.97
N GLY A 331 9.69 6.58 -5.83
CA GLY A 331 8.73 7.61 -5.51
C GLY A 331 8.57 8.61 -6.64
N SER A 332 7.98 9.76 -6.32
CA SER A 332 7.77 10.88 -7.25
C SER A 332 8.67 12.07 -6.93
N GLY A 333 8.75 13.00 -7.86
CA GLY A 333 9.33 14.33 -7.67
C GLY A 333 8.60 15.33 -8.55
N PHE A 334 9.00 16.60 -8.48
CA PHE A 334 8.53 17.60 -9.43
C PHE A 334 9.63 18.60 -9.78
N VAL A 335 9.52 19.13 -11.00
CA VAL A 335 10.45 20.13 -11.54
C VAL A 335 10.30 21.43 -10.75
N TRP A 336 11.41 21.89 -10.20
CA TRP A 336 11.49 23.09 -9.38
C TRP A 336 11.90 24.31 -10.20
N ASP A 337 12.89 24.15 -11.08
CA ASP A 337 13.40 25.18 -11.98
C ASP A 337 13.91 24.55 -13.28
N ALA A 338 14.65 25.31 -14.08
CA ALA A 338 15.19 24.87 -15.37
C ALA A 338 16.11 23.64 -15.31
N THR A 339 16.61 23.26 -14.14
CA THR A 339 17.60 22.18 -13.97
C THR A 339 17.36 21.26 -12.77
N HIS A 340 16.52 21.66 -11.81
CA HIS A 340 16.36 20.96 -10.55
C HIS A 340 14.97 20.30 -10.38
N VAL A 341 14.97 19.20 -9.67
CA VAL A 341 13.80 18.45 -9.20
C VAL A 341 13.82 18.40 -7.68
N VAL A 342 12.66 18.59 -7.06
CA VAL A 342 12.43 18.39 -5.63
C VAL A 342 11.73 17.06 -5.40
N THR A 343 12.16 16.34 -4.36
CA THR A 343 11.53 15.11 -3.87
C THR A 343 11.74 14.98 -2.36
N ASN A 344 11.34 13.86 -1.77
CA ASN A 344 11.62 13.55 -0.38
C ASN A 344 13.03 12.98 -0.16
N TYR A 345 13.59 13.21 1.02
CA TYR A 345 14.85 12.58 1.42
C TYR A 345 14.73 11.06 1.47
N HIS A 346 13.63 10.51 2.03
CA HIS A 346 13.45 9.07 2.14
C HIS A 346 13.36 8.35 0.79
N VAL A 347 13.01 9.05 -0.29
CA VAL A 347 12.98 8.50 -1.66
C VAL A 347 14.40 8.27 -2.18
N VAL A 348 15.38 9.08 -1.75
CA VAL A 348 16.76 9.04 -2.26
C VAL A 348 17.79 8.51 -1.28
N ARG A 349 17.47 8.38 0.02
CA ARG A 349 18.44 8.08 1.09
C ARG A 349 19.25 6.79 0.91
N ASP A 350 18.67 5.79 0.24
CA ASP A 350 19.30 4.47 0.08
C ASP A 350 20.04 4.33 -1.27
N LEU A 351 20.13 5.40 -2.07
CA LEU A 351 20.79 5.39 -3.37
C LEU A 351 22.29 5.63 -3.24
N ALA A 352 23.08 4.81 -3.92
CA ALA A 352 24.51 5.10 -4.07
C ALA A 352 24.74 6.21 -5.12
N PRO A 353 25.88 6.93 -5.06
CA PRO A 353 26.24 7.89 -6.09
C PRO A 353 26.19 7.27 -7.50
N GLY A 354 25.51 7.96 -8.42
CA GLY A 354 25.34 7.50 -9.81
C GLY A 354 24.18 6.52 -10.06
N GLU A 355 23.46 6.08 -9.02
CA GLU A 355 22.26 5.25 -9.17
C GLU A 355 20.97 6.07 -9.41
N LEU A 356 21.00 7.39 -9.28
CA LEU A 356 19.79 8.21 -9.35
C LEU A 356 19.37 8.46 -10.81
N GLN A 357 18.13 8.08 -11.13
CA GLN A 357 17.50 8.33 -12.43
C GLN A 357 16.17 9.06 -12.26
N ILE A 358 15.89 9.99 -13.17
CA ILE A 358 14.65 10.75 -13.24
C ILE A 358 13.92 10.33 -14.51
N VAL A 359 12.68 9.87 -14.37
CA VAL A 359 11.83 9.50 -15.50
C VAL A 359 10.82 10.62 -15.74
N PHE A 360 10.96 11.26 -16.89
CA PHE A 360 10.00 12.21 -17.41
C PHE A 360 8.99 11.48 -18.29
N LEU A 361 7.74 11.92 -18.18
CA LEU A 361 6.65 11.46 -19.02
C LEU A 361 5.98 12.70 -19.61
N ASP A 362 6.02 12.84 -20.94
CA ASP A 362 5.31 13.89 -21.63
C ASP A 362 3.79 13.68 -21.44
N ALA A 363 3.08 14.75 -21.12
CA ALA A 363 1.69 14.65 -20.70
C ALA A 363 0.78 14.33 -21.90
N VAL A 364 -0.27 13.55 -21.61
CA VAL A 364 -1.40 13.17 -22.49
C VAL A 364 -2.30 14.38 -22.82
N SER A 365 -1.72 15.51 -23.22
CA SER A 365 -2.45 16.70 -23.65
C SER A 365 -2.40 16.82 -25.16
N GLY A 366 -3.41 16.25 -25.82
CA GLY A 366 -3.69 16.47 -27.24
C GLY A 366 -3.08 15.47 -28.21
N MET A 367 -2.48 14.38 -27.73
CA MET A 367 -2.07 13.28 -28.60
C MET A 367 -3.29 12.48 -29.06
N ASP A 368 -3.27 12.10 -30.33
CA ASP A 368 -4.16 11.09 -30.91
C ASP A 368 -4.12 9.82 -30.05
N GLU A 369 -5.23 9.10 -29.92
CA GLU A 369 -5.38 7.92 -29.05
C GLU A 369 -4.41 6.77 -29.43
N ASN A 370 -3.68 6.94 -30.53
CA ASN A 370 -2.70 6.03 -31.11
C ASN A 370 -1.22 6.38 -30.81
N GLU A 371 -0.89 7.52 -30.19
CA GLU A 371 0.49 7.88 -29.84
C GLU A 371 0.85 7.54 -28.38
N LEU A 372 1.90 6.74 -28.20
CA LEU A 372 2.46 6.42 -26.88
C LEU A 372 3.13 7.67 -26.28
N PRO A 373 2.94 7.95 -24.97
CA PRO A 373 3.56 9.10 -24.32
C PRO A 373 5.08 9.04 -24.43
N LYS A 374 5.71 10.15 -24.82
CA LYS A 374 7.17 10.25 -24.91
C LYS A 374 7.75 10.17 -23.50
N ARG A 375 8.59 9.17 -23.29
CA ARG A 375 9.29 8.92 -22.03
C ARG A 375 10.77 9.16 -22.21
N GLU A 376 11.38 9.90 -21.29
CA GLU A 376 12.81 10.10 -21.26
C GLU A 376 13.35 9.81 -19.85
N ILE A 377 14.47 9.09 -19.79
CA ILE A 377 15.15 8.78 -18.53
C ILE A 377 16.47 9.55 -18.51
N LEU A 378 16.61 10.43 -17.53
CA LEU A 378 17.79 11.25 -17.34
C LEU A 378 18.51 10.86 -16.06
N LYS A 379 19.83 11.08 -16.03
CA LYS A 379 20.61 10.89 -14.82
C LYS A 379 20.32 12.04 -13.86
N GLY A 380 20.23 11.73 -12.57
CA GLY A 380 20.15 12.73 -11.51
C GLY A 380 21.43 12.80 -10.69
N GLU A 381 21.78 13.98 -10.21
CA GLU A 381 22.81 14.21 -9.21
C GLU A 381 22.16 14.80 -7.96
N LEU A 382 22.38 14.19 -6.79
CA LEU A 382 21.90 14.74 -5.53
C LEU A 382 22.76 15.96 -5.16
N ILE A 383 22.19 17.16 -5.23
CA ILE A 383 22.85 18.41 -4.81
C ILE A 383 22.92 18.49 -3.29
N GLY A 384 21.86 18.02 -2.62
CA GLY A 384 21.81 17.91 -1.18
C GLY A 384 20.43 17.52 -0.70
N SER A 385 20.34 17.25 0.60
CA SER A 385 19.11 16.82 1.25
C SER A 385 19.06 17.28 2.69
N ASP A 386 17.88 17.21 3.27
CA ASP A 386 17.61 17.50 4.66
C ASP A 386 16.75 16.40 5.29
N PRO A 387 17.36 15.49 6.08
CA PRO A 387 16.64 14.42 6.76
C PRO A 387 15.57 14.93 7.73
N PHE A 388 15.77 16.12 8.32
CA PHE A 388 14.89 16.66 9.37
C PHE A 388 13.58 17.26 8.85
N THR A 389 13.49 17.51 7.54
CA THR A 389 12.23 17.93 6.89
C THR A 389 11.89 17.04 5.71
N ASP A 390 12.58 15.91 5.58
CA ASP A 390 12.39 14.94 4.51
C ASP A 390 12.39 15.57 3.10
N THR A 391 13.33 16.49 2.84
CA THR A 391 13.46 17.23 1.56
C THR A 391 14.77 16.84 0.85
N ALA A 392 14.74 16.66 -0.47
CA ALA A 392 15.94 16.49 -1.29
C ALA A 392 15.85 17.27 -2.60
N VAL A 393 17.01 17.74 -3.07
CA VAL A 393 17.14 18.48 -4.34
C VAL A 393 18.08 17.73 -5.27
N ILE A 394 17.57 17.46 -6.46
CA ILE A 394 18.25 16.70 -7.50
C ILE A 394 18.48 17.62 -8.69
N LYS A 395 19.70 17.63 -9.22
CA LYS A 395 20.01 18.24 -10.51
C LYS A 395 19.84 17.20 -11.61
N VAL A 396 19.09 17.54 -12.64
CA VAL A 396 18.93 16.71 -13.83
C VAL A 396 20.13 16.91 -14.73
N ILE A 397 20.75 15.81 -15.16
CA ILE A 397 21.92 15.81 -16.04
C ILE A 397 21.46 15.55 -17.47
N PRO A 398 21.67 16.49 -18.40
CA PRO A 398 21.32 16.30 -19.80
C PRO A 398 22.03 15.09 -20.43
N PRO A 399 21.44 14.46 -21.46
CA PRO A 399 22.09 13.39 -22.18
C PRO A 399 23.34 13.92 -22.93
N PRO A 400 24.31 13.05 -23.29
CA PRO A 400 25.52 13.46 -24.01
C PRO A 400 25.26 14.16 -25.36
N SER A 401 24.09 13.93 -25.97
CA SER A 401 23.63 14.61 -27.18
C SER A 401 23.30 16.09 -26.97
N GLY A 402 23.20 16.55 -25.71
CA GLY A 402 22.85 17.92 -25.34
C GLY A 402 21.38 18.31 -25.57
N THR A 403 20.59 17.44 -26.18
CA THR A 403 19.17 17.68 -26.51
C THR A 403 18.30 16.77 -25.67
N MET A 404 17.45 17.34 -24.82
CA MET A 404 16.38 16.63 -24.12
C MET A 404 15.15 16.58 -25.04
N THR A 405 14.47 15.44 -25.05
CA THR A 405 13.20 15.24 -25.76
C THR A 405 11.98 15.67 -24.93
N VAL A 406 12.16 15.83 -23.62
CA VAL A 406 11.17 16.35 -22.65
C VAL A 406 11.58 17.72 -22.14
N GLY A 407 10.58 18.58 -21.89
CA GLY A 407 10.79 19.91 -21.31
C GLY A 407 10.95 19.87 -19.78
N MET A 408 11.76 20.79 -19.24
CA MET A 408 11.71 21.12 -17.82
C MET A 408 10.51 22.06 -17.61
N HIS A 409 9.47 21.58 -16.94
CA HIS A 409 8.23 22.33 -16.67
C HIS A 409 8.10 22.65 -15.17
N PRO A 410 8.74 23.73 -14.66
CA PRO A 410 8.65 24.13 -13.27
C PRO A 410 7.21 24.32 -12.81
N LEU A 411 6.86 23.73 -11.67
CA LEU A 411 5.55 23.97 -11.07
C LEU A 411 5.54 25.29 -10.30
N PRO A 412 4.52 26.15 -10.48
CA PRO A 412 4.41 27.38 -9.73
C PRO A 412 4.25 27.06 -8.24
N THR A 413 4.93 27.81 -7.38
CA THR A 413 4.85 27.61 -5.93
C THR A 413 3.87 28.59 -5.30
N GLY A 414 3.04 28.09 -4.37
CA GLY A 414 2.10 28.88 -3.58
C GLY A 414 2.70 29.34 -2.25
N GLU A 415 1.84 29.57 -1.27
CA GLU A 415 2.22 29.91 0.10
C GLU A 415 1.51 28.96 1.06
N SER A 416 2.28 28.30 1.94
CA SER A 416 1.69 27.37 2.91
C SER A 416 1.16 28.06 4.17
N SER A 417 1.68 29.24 4.48
CA SER A 417 1.27 30.04 5.64
C SER A 417 -0.17 30.56 5.56
N ALA A 418 -0.66 30.85 4.34
CA ALA A 418 -2.00 31.37 4.07
C ALA A 418 -3.07 30.29 3.87
N LEU A 419 -2.73 29.02 4.05
CA LEU A 419 -3.66 27.91 3.85
C LEU A 419 -4.78 27.91 4.88
N GLU A 420 -5.93 27.39 4.51
CA GLU A 420 -7.11 27.24 5.36
C GLU A 420 -7.63 25.80 5.33
N VAL A 421 -8.08 25.30 6.48
CA VAL A 421 -8.73 23.99 6.57
C VAL A 421 -10.01 24.03 5.74
N GLY A 422 -10.23 23.00 4.91
CA GLY A 422 -11.34 22.92 3.96
C GLY A 422 -10.98 23.30 2.52
N GLN A 423 -9.83 23.94 2.27
CA GLN A 423 -9.38 24.22 0.91
C GLN A 423 -9.15 22.93 0.12
N THR A 424 -9.61 22.89 -1.13
CA THR A 424 -9.38 21.74 -2.04
C THR A 424 -7.91 21.61 -2.38
N VAL A 425 -7.41 20.38 -2.36
CA VAL A 425 -6.05 20.04 -2.73
C VAL A 425 -5.99 18.84 -3.66
N PHE A 426 -4.92 18.78 -4.46
CA PHE A 426 -4.63 17.70 -5.38
C PHE A 426 -3.23 17.15 -5.12
N ALA A 427 -3.13 15.87 -4.78
CA ALA A 427 -1.85 15.19 -4.68
C ALA A 427 -1.57 14.44 -5.98
N ILE A 428 -0.49 14.80 -6.67
CA ILE A 428 -0.09 14.18 -7.92
C ILE A 428 1.19 13.38 -7.71
N GLY A 429 1.30 12.23 -8.36
CA GLY A 429 2.51 11.40 -8.35
C GLY A 429 2.70 10.67 -9.67
N ASN A 430 3.93 10.22 -9.91
CA ASN A 430 4.30 9.32 -11.00
C ASN A 430 4.93 8.05 -10.39
N PRO A 431 4.09 7.13 -9.85
CA PRO A 431 4.55 6.01 -9.02
C PRO A 431 5.47 5.03 -9.73
N PHE A 432 5.36 4.88 -11.05
CA PHE A 432 6.04 3.81 -11.80
C PHE A 432 6.79 4.31 -13.04
N GLY A 433 6.77 5.61 -13.33
CA GLY A 433 7.27 6.13 -14.61
C GLY A 433 6.42 5.73 -15.82
N LEU A 434 5.21 5.20 -15.58
CA LEU A 434 4.28 4.68 -16.58
C LEU A 434 3.10 5.61 -16.82
N ASP A 435 2.58 6.22 -15.76
CA ASP A 435 1.46 7.17 -15.82
C ASP A 435 1.44 8.03 -14.54
N HIS A 436 0.76 9.17 -14.62
CA HIS A 436 0.51 10.04 -13.48
C HIS A 436 -0.77 9.61 -12.75
N SER A 437 -0.74 9.71 -11.43
CA SER A 437 -1.91 9.52 -10.57
C SER A 437 -2.28 10.83 -9.90
N MET A 438 -3.58 11.06 -9.70
CA MET A 438 -4.08 12.19 -8.91
C MET A 438 -5.06 11.68 -7.86
N SER A 439 -4.91 12.18 -6.63
CA SER A 439 -5.95 12.11 -5.62
C SER A 439 -6.40 13.52 -5.25
N ARG A 440 -7.70 13.68 -5.03
CA ARG A 440 -8.32 14.94 -4.58
C ARG A 440 -8.70 14.80 -3.11
N GLY A 441 -8.56 15.88 -2.37
CA GLY A 441 -9.06 15.99 -1.00
C GLY A 441 -9.16 17.45 -0.59
N ILE A 442 -9.14 17.68 0.71
CA ILE A 442 -9.06 19.00 1.33
C ILE A 442 -7.87 19.08 2.29
N ILE A 443 -7.54 20.30 2.70
CA ILE A 443 -6.72 20.52 3.89
C ILE A 443 -7.56 20.13 5.11
N SER A 444 -7.18 19.05 5.79
CA SER A 444 -7.85 18.56 6.99
C SER A 444 -7.26 19.14 8.29
N GLY A 445 -6.07 19.75 8.21
CA GLY A 445 -5.40 20.33 9.36
C GLY A 445 -4.08 21.01 8.98
N LYS A 446 -3.62 21.92 9.83
CA LYS A 446 -2.34 22.61 9.70
C LYS A 446 -1.47 22.34 10.92
N SER A 447 -0.16 22.57 10.75
CA SER A 447 0.80 22.54 11.84
C SER A 447 0.84 21.20 12.59
N ARG A 448 0.64 20.10 11.86
CA ARG A 448 0.79 18.76 12.43
C ARG A 448 2.25 18.42 12.59
N THR A 449 2.53 17.65 13.63
CA THR A 449 3.84 17.09 13.89
C THR A 449 3.86 15.67 13.36
N LEU A 450 4.89 15.34 12.59
CA LEU A 450 5.12 14.00 12.05
C LEU A 450 6.36 13.41 12.73
N ASP A 451 6.11 12.48 13.65
CA ASP A 451 7.16 11.77 14.39
C ASP A 451 7.75 10.64 13.53
N ILE A 452 8.60 11.00 12.57
CA ILE A 452 9.34 10.03 11.76
C ILE A 452 10.86 10.22 11.95
N GLY A 453 11.50 9.25 12.60
CA GLY A 453 12.94 9.28 12.87
C GLY A 453 13.31 9.96 14.19
N GLU A 454 14.53 10.49 14.26
CA GLU A 454 15.11 11.04 15.51
C GLU A 454 14.56 12.42 15.87
N ARG A 455 14.10 13.19 14.88
CA ARG A 455 13.51 14.52 15.08
C ARG A 455 12.13 14.57 14.42
N PRO A 456 11.10 15.03 15.14
CA PRO A 456 9.79 15.20 14.57
C PRO A 456 9.76 16.32 13.53
N ILE A 457 9.18 16.06 12.36
CA ILE A 457 8.95 17.06 11.32
C ILE A 457 7.78 17.93 11.76
N GLN A 458 8.05 19.21 11.95
CA GLN A 458 7.07 20.17 12.46
C GLN A 458 6.35 20.86 11.31
N GLY A 459 5.10 21.28 11.56
CA GLY A 459 4.42 22.20 10.67
C GLY A 459 3.69 21.56 9.49
N CYS A 460 3.62 20.23 9.40
CA CYS A 460 3.05 19.51 8.26
C CYS A 460 1.60 19.91 7.96
N ILE A 461 1.28 19.91 6.67
CA ILE A 461 -0.09 20.03 6.15
C ILE A 461 -0.73 18.66 6.25
N GLN A 462 -1.92 18.59 6.82
CA GLN A 462 -2.73 17.37 6.86
C GLN A 462 -3.81 17.45 5.78
N THR A 463 -4.00 16.34 5.06
CA THR A 463 -5.02 16.21 4.03
C THR A 463 -5.70 14.85 4.10
N ASP A 464 -6.92 14.75 3.58
CA ASP A 464 -7.62 13.48 3.33
C ASP A 464 -7.45 13.00 1.88
N ALA A 465 -6.75 13.77 1.03
CA ALA A 465 -6.26 13.29 -0.25
C ALA A 465 -5.38 12.06 0.00
N SER A 466 -5.57 11.02 -0.81
CA SER A 466 -4.84 9.76 -0.63
C SER A 466 -3.35 9.99 -0.89
N ILE A 467 -2.53 9.85 0.15
CA ILE A 467 -1.06 9.88 0.10
C ILE A 467 -0.53 8.46 0.31
N ASN A 468 0.22 7.94 -0.66
CA ASN A 468 0.73 6.57 -0.71
C ASN A 468 2.16 6.56 -1.28
N PRO A 469 2.94 5.47 -1.19
CA PRO A 469 4.31 5.40 -1.72
C PRO A 469 4.46 5.87 -3.18
N GLY A 470 3.36 5.80 -3.95
CA GLY A 470 3.32 6.25 -5.33
C GLY A 470 3.29 7.76 -5.59
N ASN A 471 2.85 8.58 -4.64
CA ASN A 471 2.86 10.04 -4.77
C ASN A 471 3.74 10.75 -3.74
N SER A 472 4.40 10.00 -2.83
CA SER A 472 5.51 10.50 -2.01
C SER A 472 6.56 11.20 -2.85
N GLY A 473 7.00 12.37 -2.41
CA GLY A 473 7.94 13.24 -3.11
C GLY A 473 7.30 14.06 -4.23
N GLY A 474 6.08 13.73 -4.65
CA GLY A 474 5.29 14.51 -5.60
C GLY A 474 4.63 15.73 -4.95
N PRO A 475 4.05 16.64 -5.75
CA PRO A 475 3.48 17.88 -5.25
C PRO A 475 2.09 17.68 -4.64
N LEU A 476 1.81 18.43 -3.58
CA LEU A 476 0.46 18.78 -3.14
C LEU A 476 0.11 20.15 -3.71
N LEU A 477 -0.93 20.24 -4.51
CA LEU A 477 -1.35 21.45 -5.22
C LEU A 477 -2.62 22.04 -4.62
N ASP A 478 -2.76 23.36 -4.65
CA ASP A 478 -4.03 24.04 -4.42
C ASP A 478 -4.94 24.02 -5.67
N ALA A 479 -6.12 24.61 -5.55
CA ALA A 479 -7.07 24.73 -6.67
C ALA A 479 -6.55 25.56 -7.87
N GLY A 480 -5.52 26.37 -7.67
CA GLY A 480 -4.84 27.12 -8.73
C GLY A 480 -3.68 26.36 -9.38
N GLY A 481 -3.44 25.10 -8.98
CA GLY A 481 -2.32 24.31 -9.47
C GLY A 481 -0.95 24.73 -8.92
N ARG A 482 -0.92 25.50 -7.83
CA ARG A 482 0.33 25.93 -7.19
C ARG A 482 0.74 24.91 -6.13
N VAL A 483 2.04 24.60 -6.07
CA VAL A 483 2.61 23.72 -5.05
C VAL A 483 2.46 24.38 -3.68
N ILE A 484 1.72 23.73 -2.79
CA ILE A 484 1.54 24.15 -1.39
C ILE A 484 2.23 23.20 -0.41
N GLY A 485 2.64 22.02 -0.88
CA GLY A 485 3.50 21.13 -0.12
C GLY A 485 4.07 19.97 -0.95
N VAL A 486 4.86 19.12 -0.29
CA VAL A 486 5.43 17.91 -0.87
C VAL A 486 4.86 16.71 -0.13
N ASN A 487 4.14 15.85 -0.84
CA ASN A 487 3.48 14.67 -0.30
C ASN A 487 4.53 13.79 0.39
N THR A 488 4.34 13.45 1.66
CA THR A 488 5.24 12.52 2.37
C THR A 488 4.41 11.38 2.95
N ALA A 489 4.72 10.15 2.56
CA ALA A 489 3.95 8.98 2.99
C ALA A 489 3.92 8.87 4.52
N ILE A 490 2.76 8.46 5.03
CA ILE A 490 2.66 8.03 6.42
C ILE A 490 3.27 6.63 6.53
N LEU A 491 4.29 6.49 7.37
CA LEU A 491 4.72 5.20 7.91
C LEU A 491 3.62 4.67 8.85
N THR A 492 2.48 4.26 8.30
CA THR A 492 1.53 3.43 9.05
C THR A 492 2.11 2.02 9.14
N ALA A 493 1.87 1.32 10.25
CA ALA A 493 2.29 -0.08 10.42
C ALA A 493 1.74 -1.03 9.31
N SER A 494 0.79 -0.56 8.50
CA SER A 494 0.17 -1.26 7.37
C SER A 494 0.64 -0.82 5.98
N GLY A 495 1.49 0.21 5.85
CA GLY A 495 2.01 0.70 4.56
C GLY A 495 0.95 1.27 3.59
N THR A 496 -0.22 1.65 4.11
CA THR A 496 -1.38 2.15 3.34
C THR A 496 -1.99 3.38 4.03
N SER A 497 -2.51 4.34 3.25
CA SER A 497 -3.17 5.53 3.79
C SER A 497 -4.35 5.16 4.68
N ALA A 498 -4.42 5.76 5.87
CA ALA A 498 -5.52 5.60 6.83
C ALA A 498 -6.62 6.68 6.66
N GLY A 499 -6.69 7.33 5.49
CA GLY A 499 -7.55 8.51 5.28
C GLY A 499 -6.98 9.80 5.88
N VAL A 500 -5.71 9.74 6.31
CA VAL A 500 -4.91 10.90 6.71
C VAL A 500 -3.65 10.83 5.87
N GLY A 501 -3.30 11.93 5.24
CA GLY A 501 -2.07 12.14 4.49
C GLY A 501 -1.36 13.39 5.03
N LEU A 502 -0.04 13.43 4.88
CA LEU A 502 0.77 14.56 5.30
C LEU A 502 1.61 15.08 4.15
N ALA A 503 1.85 16.38 4.16
CA ALA A 503 2.76 17.04 3.23
C ALA A 503 3.65 18.04 3.95
N ILE A 504 4.90 18.11 3.53
CA ILE A 504 5.85 19.12 4.01
C ILE A 504 5.44 20.46 3.38
N PRO A 505 5.26 21.55 4.16
CA PRO A 505 4.78 22.83 3.63
C PRO A 505 5.75 23.45 2.62
N VAL A 506 5.22 24.05 1.54
CA VAL A 506 6.05 24.63 0.47
C VAL A 506 6.98 25.74 0.98
N ASP A 507 6.60 26.50 2.01
CA ASP A 507 7.48 27.56 2.55
C ASP A 507 8.73 26.97 3.21
N THR A 508 8.59 25.80 3.87
CA THR A 508 9.73 25.04 4.39
C THR A 508 10.61 24.54 3.24
N VAL A 509 9.99 24.00 2.19
CA VAL A 509 10.69 23.48 1.01
C VAL A 509 11.45 24.59 0.27
N LYS A 510 10.84 25.76 0.03
CA LYS A 510 11.50 26.93 -0.60
C LYS A 510 12.80 27.29 0.11
N ARG A 511 12.74 27.46 1.44
CA ARG A 511 13.92 27.78 2.26
C ARG A 511 14.99 26.69 2.16
N ASN A 512 14.58 25.43 2.23
CA ASN A 512 15.51 24.31 2.17
C ASN A 512 16.18 24.20 0.81
N VAL A 513 15.42 24.33 -0.28
CA VAL A 513 15.95 24.32 -1.65
C VAL A 513 16.96 25.45 -1.82
N GLU A 514 16.65 26.66 -1.38
CA GLU A 514 17.58 27.80 -1.45
C GLU A 514 18.91 27.50 -0.72
N LEU A 515 18.84 26.95 0.49
CA LEU A 515 20.03 26.61 1.28
C LEU A 515 20.82 25.46 0.67
N ILE A 516 20.14 24.41 0.18
CA ILE A 516 20.77 23.26 -0.47
C ILE A 516 21.47 23.70 -1.76
N LEU A 517 20.85 24.54 -2.59
CA LEU A 517 21.48 25.04 -3.81
C LEU A 517 22.69 25.93 -3.51
N LYS A 518 22.66 26.70 -2.40
CA LYS A 518 23.78 27.59 -2.01
C LYS A 518 24.93 26.87 -1.30
N LYS A 519 24.63 25.88 -0.45
CA LYS A 519 25.59 25.30 0.50
C LYS A 519 25.72 23.77 0.42
N GLY A 520 24.83 23.09 -0.30
CA GLY A 520 24.70 21.63 -0.33
C GLY A 520 23.93 21.03 0.85
N PHE A 521 23.55 21.82 1.87
CA PHE A 521 22.83 21.35 3.06
C PHE A 521 22.02 22.48 3.73
N VAL A 522 21.07 22.09 4.58
CA VAL A 522 20.27 23.03 5.39
C VAL A 522 20.98 23.33 6.71
N SER A 523 21.46 24.56 6.89
CA SER A 523 22.06 25.01 8.15
C SER A 523 21.00 25.40 9.18
N ARG A 524 21.03 24.79 10.36
CA ARG A 524 20.15 25.12 11.50
C ARG A 524 20.93 25.56 12.73
N GLY A 525 20.32 26.42 13.53
CA GLY A 525 20.81 26.79 14.85
C GLY A 525 20.84 25.57 15.77
N PHE A 526 21.97 25.36 16.42
CA PHE A 526 22.22 24.24 17.31
C PHE A 526 22.36 24.75 18.74
N LEU A 527 21.56 24.20 19.65
CA LEU A 527 21.61 24.52 21.07
C LEU A 527 22.60 23.62 21.83
N GLY A 528 22.66 22.34 21.44
CA GLY A 528 23.58 21.34 21.99
C GLY A 528 23.18 20.73 23.33
N ILE A 529 21.89 20.41 23.46
CA ILE A 529 21.34 19.66 24.60
C ILE A 529 20.80 18.30 24.12
N THR A 530 20.75 17.35 25.03
CA THR A 530 19.81 16.21 24.97
C THR A 530 18.81 16.36 26.10
N PHE A 531 17.59 15.88 25.91
CA PHE A 531 16.52 16.03 26.88
C PHE A 531 15.82 14.71 27.15
N ALA A 532 15.22 14.61 28.34
CA ALA A 532 14.48 13.43 28.74
C ALA A 532 13.21 13.28 27.87
N PRO A 533 12.73 12.05 27.61
CA PRO A 533 11.44 11.84 26.98
C PRO A 533 10.32 12.60 27.72
N ASP A 534 9.39 13.21 26.99
CA ASP A 534 8.30 14.02 27.56
C ASP A 534 7.51 13.26 28.63
N ALA A 535 7.33 11.94 28.46
CA ALA A 535 6.66 11.08 29.43
C ALA A 535 7.29 11.08 30.84
N ILE A 536 8.61 11.33 30.96
CA ILE A 536 9.28 11.46 32.25
C ILE A 536 8.92 12.81 32.90
N ALA A 537 8.92 13.90 32.12
CA ALA A 537 8.52 15.20 32.64
C ALA A 537 7.04 15.19 33.07
N ASP A 538 6.17 14.57 32.28
CA ASP A 538 4.74 14.41 32.60
C ASP A 538 4.54 13.58 33.88
N ALA A 539 5.21 12.44 34.01
CA ALA A 539 5.11 11.58 35.20
C ALA A 539 5.56 12.29 36.49
N LEU A 540 6.48 13.25 36.36
CA LEU A 540 6.99 14.06 37.47
C LEU A 540 6.26 15.41 37.63
N ASN A 541 5.22 15.69 36.81
CA ASN A 541 4.50 16.95 36.75
C ASN A 541 5.42 18.18 36.58
N ILE A 542 6.47 18.03 35.77
CA ILE A 542 7.44 19.10 35.50
C ILE A 542 6.97 19.90 34.27
N PRO A 543 6.74 21.21 34.40
CA PRO A 543 6.20 22.03 33.31
C PRO A 543 7.32 22.46 32.35
N GLY A 544 7.79 21.54 31.49
CA GLY A 544 8.79 21.85 30.47
C GLY A 544 9.67 20.66 30.10
N VAL A 545 10.79 20.96 29.46
CA VAL A 545 11.72 19.95 28.93
C VAL A 545 12.92 19.81 29.85
N ILE A 546 13.07 18.62 30.46
CA ILE A 546 14.20 18.30 31.34
C ILE A 546 15.48 18.15 30.51
N VAL A 547 16.50 18.96 30.79
CA VAL A 547 17.82 18.80 30.17
C VAL A 547 18.48 17.54 30.74
N TYR A 548 18.60 16.52 29.90
CA TYR A 548 19.18 15.23 30.26
C TYR A 548 20.70 15.23 30.13
N GLY A 549 21.21 15.87 29.09
CA GLY A 549 22.64 15.95 28.80
C GLY A 549 22.99 17.22 28.05
N ILE A 550 24.28 17.56 28.05
CA ILE A 550 24.84 18.68 27.31
C ILE A 550 25.96 18.16 26.43
N ILE A 551 25.97 18.62 25.18
CA ILE A 551 27.02 18.30 24.23
C ILE A 551 28.24 19.18 24.55
N PRO A 552 29.45 18.63 24.71
CA PRO A 552 30.64 19.43 24.99
C PRO A 552 30.92 20.48 23.90
N ASN A 553 31.43 21.64 24.32
CA ASN A 553 31.68 22.83 23.51
C ASN A 553 30.44 23.40 22.80
N SER A 554 29.24 23.10 23.33
CA SER A 554 27.98 23.61 22.77
C SER A 554 27.60 24.99 23.32
N PRO A 555 26.68 25.71 22.64
CA PRO A 555 26.10 26.93 23.17
C PRO A 555 25.45 26.77 24.54
N ALA A 556 24.74 25.66 24.79
CA ALA A 556 24.13 25.40 26.09
C ALA A 556 25.18 25.24 27.20
N GLU A 557 26.30 24.57 26.93
CA GLU A 557 27.41 24.46 27.88
C GLU A 557 28.01 25.83 28.19
N GLN A 558 28.32 26.62 27.15
CA GLN A 558 28.91 27.95 27.29
C GLN A 558 27.99 28.92 28.04
N ALA A 559 26.67 28.77 27.88
CA ALA A 559 25.67 29.53 28.62
C ALA A 559 25.48 29.06 30.07
N GLY A 560 26.10 27.96 30.48
CA GLY A 560 26.00 27.43 31.84
C GLY A 560 24.69 26.70 32.14
N VAL A 561 24.04 26.14 31.11
CA VAL A 561 22.94 25.19 31.29
C VAL A 561 23.46 23.96 32.04
N ARG A 562 22.63 23.34 32.88
CA ARG A 562 23.00 22.19 33.71
C ARG A 562 22.18 20.96 33.32
N PRO A 563 22.82 19.81 33.01
CA PRO A 563 22.11 18.58 32.72
C PRO A 563 21.69 17.87 34.02
N MET A 564 20.86 16.84 33.86
CA MET A 564 20.61 15.85 34.90
C MET A 564 21.92 15.15 35.30
N LEU A 565 22.19 15.03 36.59
CA LEU A 565 23.39 14.39 37.14
C LEU A 565 23.01 13.48 38.31
N ASN A 566 23.45 12.22 38.27
CA ASN A 566 23.25 11.24 39.34
C ASN A 566 21.78 11.13 39.82
N GLY A 567 20.83 11.17 38.87
CA GLY A 567 19.38 11.11 39.16
C GLY A 567 18.78 12.41 39.71
N THR A 568 19.57 13.47 39.85
CA THR A 568 19.08 14.81 40.21
C THR A 568 18.82 15.61 38.94
N ILE A 569 17.62 16.16 38.83
CA ILE A 569 17.20 17.01 37.72
C ILE A 569 18.03 18.29 37.73
N GLY A 570 18.62 18.60 36.57
CA GLY A 570 19.35 19.86 36.35
C GLY A 570 18.38 20.99 35.98
N ASP A 571 18.60 21.60 34.83
CA ASP A 571 17.71 22.63 34.30
C ASP A 571 16.51 22.02 33.58
N VAL A 572 15.37 22.70 33.70
CA VAL A 572 14.16 22.45 32.93
C VAL A 572 13.91 23.66 32.04
N ILE A 573 13.84 23.46 30.74
CA ILE A 573 13.53 24.52 29.77
C ILE A 573 12.03 24.76 29.75
N THR A 574 11.62 25.99 30.03
CA THR A 574 10.22 26.40 30.13
C THR A 574 9.82 27.43 29.09
N SER A 575 10.78 28.14 28.48
CA SER A 575 10.50 29.05 27.36
C SER A 575 11.73 29.33 26.49
N MET A 576 11.47 29.80 25.27
CA MET A 576 12.47 30.35 24.36
C MET A 576 11.87 31.58 23.66
N ASP A 577 12.54 32.73 23.78
CA ASP A 577 12.09 34.03 23.29
C ASP A 577 10.65 34.37 23.74
N ALA A 578 10.40 34.21 25.05
CA ALA A 578 9.10 34.37 25.71
C ALA A 578 7.99 33.41 25.25
N LYS A 579 8.28 32.46 24.34
CA LYS A 579 7.32 31.41 23.95
C LYS A 579 7.47 30.22 24.87
N THR A 580 6.34 29.78 25.45
CA THR A 580 6.30 28.62 26.34
C THR A 580 6.77 27.35 25.62
N ILE A 581 7.56 26.55 26.33
CA ILE A 581 8.01 25.22 25.94
C ILE A 581 7.41 24.23 26.94
N ARG A 582 6.66 23.24 26.43
CA ARG A 582 6.12 22.15 27.25
C ARG A 582 6.74 20.80 26.86
N THR A 583 7.07 20.62 25.59
CA THR A 583 7.51 19.36 25.01
C THR A 583 8.81 19.51 24.25
N GLY A 584 9.55 18.42 24.04
CA GLY A 584 10.72 18.41 23.15
C GLY A 584 10.40 18.90 21.73
N SER A 585 9.18 18.64 21.26
CA SER A 585 8.66 19.16 19.98
C SER A 585 8.62 20.69 19.94
N ASP A 586 8.32 21.36 21.05
CA ASP A 586 8.35 22.83 21.13
C ASP A 586 9.77 23.37 20.95
N VAL A 587 10.76 22.73 21.56
CA VAL A 587 12.18 23.11 21.41
C VAL A 587 12.57 23.01 19.94
N PHE A 588 12.27 21.89 19.28
CA PHE A 588 12.57 21.71 17.86
C PHE A 588 11.85 22.71 16.97
N ARG A 589 10.57 22.99 17.25
CA ARG A 589 9.76 23.95 16.48
C ARG A 589 10.30 25.37 16.58
N LEU A 590 10.75 25.78 17.77
CA LEU A 590 11.30 27.11 18.00
C LEU A 590 12.71 27.27 17.42
N LEU A 591 13.50 26.20 17.40
CA LEU A 591 14.83 26.19 16.77
C LEU A 591 14.80 26.02 15.24
N ASP A 592 13.75 25.45 14.64
CA ASP A 592 13.78 25.06 13.22
C ASP A 592 14.01 26.25 12.26
N LYS A 593 13.53 27.45 12.63
CA LYS A 593 13.72 28.68 11.84
C LYS A 593 15.00 29.45 12.19
N ARG A 594 15.74 29.01 13.20
CA ARG A 594 16.95 29.68 13.67
C ARG A 594 18.17 29.22 12.89
N VAL A 595 19.13 30.11 12.73
CA VAL A 595 20.40 29.85 12.07
C VAL A 595 21.57 30.00 13.05
N PRO A 596 22.74 29.42 12.74
CA PRO A 596 23.95 29.68 13.51
C PRO A 596 24.22 31.19 13.61
N GLY A 597 24.52 31.67 14.81
CA GLY A 597 24.70 33.10 15.13
C GLY A 597 23.48 33.77 15.74
N ASP A 598 22.27 33.20 15.60
CA ASP A 598 21.08 33.72 16.26
C ASP A 598 21.23 33.63 17.78
N VAL A 599 20.81 34.67 18.50
CA VAL A 599 20.72 34.66 19.97
C VAL A 599 19.28 34.35 20.37
N VAL A 600 19.12 33.38 21.27
CA VAL A 600 17.82 33.02 21.84
C VAL A 600 17.81 33.25 23.35
N ALA A 601 16.72 33.79 23.88
CA ALA A 601 16.51 33.95 25.32
C ALA A 601 15.83 32.68 25.87
N LEU A 602 16.61 31.85 26.57
CA LEU A 602 16.17 30.58 27.16
C LEU A 602 15.71 30.79 28.61
N GLY A 603 14.42 30.59 28.86
CA GLY A 603 13.86 30.54 30.21
C GLY A 603 14.00 29.15 30.81
N LEU A 604 14.57 29.08 32.02
CA LEU A 604 14.93 27.83 32.69
C LEU A 604 14.38 27.82 34.13
N GLN A 605 14.00 26.65 34.61
CA GLN A 605 13.80 26.36 36.02
C GLN A 605 14.98 25.55 36.54
N ARG A 606 15.58 26.01 37.64
CA ARG A 606 16.69 25.34 38.30
C ARG A 606 16.39 25.11 39.76
N ALA A 607 16.35 23.85 40.18
CA ALA A 607 16.22 23.52 41.59
C ALA A 607 17.54 23.79 42.33
N ARG A 608 17.46 24.44 43.49
CA ARG A 608 18.54 24.55 44.46
C ARG A 608 18.04 24.28 45.87
N ARG A 609 18.94 23.90 46.77
CA ARG A 609 18.64 23.85 48.20
C ARG A 609 18.91 25.20 48.83
N ASP A 610 18.02 25.66 49.70
CA ASP A 610 18.23 26.82 50.55
C ASP A 610 19.14 26.46 51.75
N VAL A 611 19.55 27.46 52.51
CA VAL A 611 20.42 27.32 53.69
C VAL A 611 19.83 26.36 54.73
N ASP A 612 18.50 26.30 54.83
CA ASP A 612 17.76 25.41 55.75
C ASP A 612 17.47 24.02 55.16
N GLY A 613 17.89 23.75 53.92
CA GLY A 613 17.68 22.48 53.23
C GLY A 613 16.37 22.36 52.46
N SER A 614 15.50 23.38 52.48
CA SER A 614 14.30 23.44 51.65
C SER A 614 14.64 23.55 50.16
N ALA A 615 13.74 23.07 49.28
CA ALA A 615 13.93 23.14 47.83
C ALA A 615 13.34 24.43 47.27
N ILE A 616 14.17 25.23 46.59
CA ILE A 616 13.77 26.45 45.87
C ILE A 616 13.93 26.19 44.37
N ILE A 617 12.97 26.65 43.57
CA ILE A 617 13.05 26.64 42.11
C ILE A 617 13.31 28.07 41.63
N ASP A 618 14.54 28.32 41.17
CA ASP A 618 14.90 29.60 40.56
C ASP A 618 14.37 29.65 39.12
N GLN A 619 13.84 30.80 38.71
CA GLN A 619 13.54 31.10 37.30
C GLN A 619 14.72 31.89 36.73
N LEU A 620 15.39 31.33 35.73
CA LEU A 620 16.56 31.93 35.09
C LEU A 620 16.25 32.26 33.63
N THR A 621 16.95 33.24 33.07
CA THR A 621 16.92 33.52 31.64
C THR A 621 18.34 33.66 31.13
N PHE A 622 18.73 32.79 30.20
CA PHE A 622 20.05 32.81 29.56
C PHE A 622 19.94 33.24 28.11
N ASN A 623 20.79 34.17 27.68
CA ASN A 623 20.95 34.48 26.26
C ASN A 623 21.97 33.52 25.67
N VAL A 624 21.54 32.69 24.73
CA VAL A 624 22.36 31.64 24.14
C VAL A 624 22.55 31.92 22.66
N THR A 625 23.79 32.10 22.24
CA THR A 625 24.16 32.26 20.82
C THR A 625 24.26 30.89 20.17
N LEU A 626 23.33 30.55 19.29
CA LEU A 626 23.28 29.27 18.61
C LEU A 626 24.49 29.09 17.69
N SER A 627 25.01 27.87 17.61
CA SER A 627 26.11 27.53 16.71
C SER A 627 25.63 26.66 15.56
N ALA A 628 26.55 26.27 14.66
CA ALA A 628 26.29 25.19 13.72
C ALA A 628 26.45 23.85 14.45
N ALA A 629 25.56 22.90 14.15
CA ALA A 629 25.71 21.54 14.67
C ALA A 629 27.05 20.94 14.18
N PRO A 630 27.76 20.17 15.03
CA PRO A 630 28.93 19.41 14.58
C PRO A 630 28.52 18.42 13.47
N ARG A 631 29.34 18.27 12.41
CA ARG A 631 29.05 17.40 11.24
C ARG A 631 28.81 15.91 11.53
N LYS A 632 28.90 15.46 12.78
CA LYS A 632 28.82 14.05 13.21
C LYS A 632 27.58 13.70 14.04
N PHE A 633 26.55 14.55 14.02
CA PHE A 633 25.26 14.27 14.67
C PHE A 633 24.17 14.08 13.64
#